data_AF-A0A0C3QK92-F1
#
_entry.id   AF-A0A0C3QK92-F1
#
_cell.length_a   1.000
_cell.length_b   1.000
_cell.length_c   1.000
_cell.angle_alpha   90.00
_cell.angle_beta   90.00
_cell.angle_gamma   90.00
#
_symmetry.space_group_name_H-M   'P 1'
#
loop_
_entity.id
_entity.type
_entity.pdbx_description
1 polymer ?
#
loop_
_entity_poly.entity_id
_entity_poly.type
_entity_poly.pdbx_seq_one_letter_code
_entity_poly.pdbx_strand_id
1 'polypeptide(L)'
;LAPAGPNRSRLLASLCRDERTAQLSNYTILSKMFLEHILRPSEVKGFEESLKPHQLAKIAQSSNDRVAAVDDEQQPGDEPVSKRTGPSTVLDRAVMEHNLLSCSKIYNNITFSGLGTLLDLAPAAAETMARRMIEQGRLRASIDQVERLITFESRDDEEAQGKAGGLGDVNLETEDTGAPFTKKWDRQIRRTAANVSLCCGYLRIF
;
A
#
# COMPACT_ATOMS: atom_id res chain seq x y z
N LEU A 1 6.92 -13.15 -0.33
CA LEU A 1 7.13 -13.78 0.99
C LEU A 1 7.89 -12.89 1.96
N ALA A 2 8.94 -12.17 1.52
CA ALA A 2 9.55 -11.14 2.38
C ALA A 2 8.51 -10.05 2.76
N PRO A 3 8.58 -9.49 3.98
CA PRO A 3 7.71 -8.39 4.40
C PRO A 3 7.92 -7.16 3.52
N ALA A 4 6.91 -6.30 3.42
CA ALA A 4 7.03 -5.02 2.73
C ALA A 4 8.10 -4.14 3.43
N GLY A 5 9.00 -3.53 2.64
CA GLY A 5 10.06 -2.66 3.15
C GLY A 5 11.19 -2.39 2.14
N PRO A 6 12.15 -1.50 2.48
CA PRO A 6 13.16 -0.99 1.54
C PRO A 6 14.03 -2.08 0.89
N ASN A 7 14.38 -3.13 1.66
CA ASN A 7 15.16 -4.25 1.15
C ASN A 7 14.40 -5.04 0.08
N ARG A 8 13.11 -5.29 0.31
CA ARG A 8 12.24 -5.97 -0.67
C ARG A 8 12.06 -5.10 -1.91
N SER A 9 11.85 -3.80 -1.77
CA SER A 9 11.70 -2.89 -2.91
C SER A 9 12.95 -2.86 -3.79
N ARG A 10 14.16 -2.84 -3.20
CA ARG A 10 15.42 -2.92 -3.96
C ARG A 10 15.56 -4.23 -4.73
N LEU A 11 15.20 -5.36 -4.10
CA LEU A 11 15.25 -6.67 -4.75
C LEU A 11 14.24 -6.77 -5.91
N LEU A 12 13.00 -6.31 -5.70
CA LEU A 12 11.99 -6.23 -6.75
C LEU A 12 12.44 -5.35 -7.92
N ALA A 13 13.06 -4.20 -7.64
CA ALA A 13 13.60 -3.33 -8.68
C ALA A 13 14.69 -4.02 -9.51
N SER A 14 15.58 -4.77 -8.86
CA SER A 14 16.62 -5.54 -9.55
C SER A 14 16.03 -6.63 -10.43
N LEU A 15 15.01 -7.34 -9.96
CA LEU A 15 14.35 -8.41 -10.71
C LEU A 15 13.56 -7.83 -11.90
N CYS A 16 12.80 -6.75 -11.72
CA CYS A 16 12.04 -6.12 -12.80
C CYS A 16 12.92 -5.52 -13.91
N ARG A 17 14.20 -5.20 -13.63
CA ARG A 17 15.16 -4.75 -14.65
C ARG A 17 15.80 -5.90 -15.43
N ASP A 18 15.73 -7.13 -14.92
CA ASP A 18 16.26 -8.30 -15.60
C ASP A 18 15.25 -8.79 -16.66
N GLU A 19 15.63 -8.65 -17.93
CA GLU A 19 14.81 -8.98 -19.09
C GLU A 19 14.31 -10.43 -19.07
N ARG A 20 15.08 -11.36 -18.49
CA ARG A 20 14.71 -12.77 -18.39
C ARG A 20 13.47 -12.99 -17.54
N THR A 21 13.18 -12.08 -16.61
CA THR A 21 12.01 -12.21 -15.74
C THR A 21 10.69 -12.02 -16.47
N ALA A 22 10.70 -11.33 -17.62
CA ALA A 22 9.51 -11.09 -18.44
C ALA A 22 8.89 -12.39 -19.00
N GLN A 23 9.69 -13.46 -19.11
CA GLN A 23 9.25 -14.76 -19.62
C GLN A 23 8.70 -15.69 -18.52
N LEU A 24 8.79 -15.29 -17.25
CA LEU A 24 8.31 -16.10 -16.14
C LEU A 24 6.78 -16.07 -16.06
N SER A 25 6.17 -17.22 -15.79
CA SER A 25 4.71 -17.33 -15.57
C SER A 25 4.19 -16.41 -14.46
N ASN A 26 5.05 -16.10 -13.48
CA ASN A 26 4.74 -15.27 -12.32
C ASN A 26 5.14 -13.78 -12.50
N TYR A 27 5.51 -13.35 -13.70
CA TYR A 27 5.94 -11.97 -13.96
C TYR A 27 4.86 -10.93 -13.60
N THR A 28 3.57 -11.26 -13.80
CA THR A 28 2.45 -10.39 -13.42
C THR A 28 2.49 -10.03 -11.94
N ILE A 29 2.75 -11.00 -11.05
CA ILE A 29 2.87 -10.77 -9.61
C ILE A 29 4.12 -9.93 -9.32
N LEU A 30 5.26 -10.25 -9.95
CA LEU A 30 6.50 -9.51 -9.76
C LEU A 30 6.33 -8.02 -10.11
N SER A 31 5.80 -7.74 -11.29
CA SER A 31 5.57 -6.39 -11.80
C SER A 31 4.59 -5.62 -10.92
N LYS A 32 3.44 -6.23 -10.56
CA LYS A 32 2.46 -5.58 -9.68
C LYS A 32 2.98 -5.33 -8.27
N MET A 33 3.79 -6.24 -7.74
CA MET A 33 4.45 -6.04 -6.45
C MET A 33 5.43 -4.87 -6.48
N PHE A 34 6.17 -4.72 -7.57
CA PHE A 34 7.13 -3.62 -7.74
C PHE A 34 6.45 -2.27 -7.96
N LEU A 35 5.43 -2.23 -8.82
CA LEU A 35 4.65 -1.03 -9.14
C LEU A 35 3.65 -0.65 -8.06
N GLU A 36 3.61 -1.41 -6.95
CA GLU A 36 2.72 -1.16 -5.82
C GLU A 36 1.24 -1.16 -6.24
N HIS A 37 0.88 -2.09 -7.13
CA HIS A 37 -0.49 -2.33 -7.57
C HIS A 37 -1.19 -3.37 -6.69
N ILE A 38 -2.52 -3.29 -6.62
CA ILE A 38 -3.35 -4.29 -5.93
C ILE A 38 -3.28 -5.64 -6.68
N LEU A 39 -3.01 -6.70 -5.91
CA LEU A 39 -3.04 -8.08 -6.38
C LEU A 39 -4.43 -8.67 -6.22
N ARG A 40 -5.01 -9.21 -7.30
CA ARG A 40 -6.34 -9.82 -7.27
C ARG A 40 -6.27 -11.25 -6.72
N PRO A 41 -7.33 -11.75 -6.06
CA PRO A 41 -7.34 -13.12 -5.50
C PRO A 41 -7.02 -14.22 -6.52
N SER A 42 -7.47 -14.09 -7.76
CA SER A 42 -7.18 -15.05 -8.84
C SER A 42 -5.69 -15.13 -9.19
N GLU A 43 -5.00 -13.99 -9.18
CA GLU A 43 -3.56 -13.91 -9.48
C GLU A 43 -2.74 -14.52 -8.35
N VAL A 44 -3.16 -14.29 -7.10
CA VAL A 44 -2.52 -14.86 -5.90
C VAL A 44 -2.67 -16.37 -5.89
N LYS A 45 -3.87 -16.89 -6.21
CA LYS A 45 -4.12 -18.33 -6.28
C LYS A 45 -3.26 -19.02 -7.34
N GLY A 46 -3.14 -18.42 -8.54
CA GLY A 46 -2.24 -18.95 -9.58
C GLY A 46 -0.77 -18.95 -9.14
N PHE A 47 -0.36 -17.94 -8.37
CA PHE A 47 0.99 -17.91 -7.80
C PHE A 47 1.19 -18.98 -6.71
N GLU A 48 0.20 -19.19 -5.84
CA GLU A 48 0.21 -20.20 -4.78
C GLU A 48 0.41 -21.62 -5.33
N GLU A 49 -0.22 -21.95 -6.46
CA GLU A 49 -0.07 -23.24 -7.13
C GLU A 49 1.37 -23.52 -7.60
N SER A 50 2.15 -22.46 -7.86
CA SER A 50 3.56 -22.59 -8.24
C SER A 50 4.53 -22.76 -7.05
N LEU A 51 4.04 -22.55 -5.82
CA LEU A 51 4.86 -22.60 -4.61
C LEU A 51 5.00 -24.02 -4.07
N LYS A 52 6.17 -24.31 -3.51
CA LYS A 52 6.43 -25.59 -2.84
C LYS A 52 5.72 -25.61 -1.47
N PRO A 53 5.36 -26.80 -0.94
CA PRO A 53 4.66 -26.91 0.34
C PRO A 53 5.37 -26.20 1.51
N HIS A 54 6.71 -26.23 1.54
CA HIS A 54 7.49 -25.56 2.58
C HIS A 54 7.48 -24.02 2.48
N GLN A 55 7.04 -23.46 1.35
CA GLN A 55 6.90 -22.00 1.15
C GLN A 55 5.52 -21.49 1.59
N LEU A 56 4.55 -22.39 1.79
CA LEU A 56 3.19 -22.10 2.26
C LEU A 56 3.10 -22.29 3.78
N ALA A 57 3.98 -21.61 4.51
CA ALA A 57 3.99 -21.66 5.97
C ALA A 57 2.67 -21.08 6.52
N LYS A 58 1.98 -21.88 7.34
CA LYS A 58 0.73 -21.49 8.00
C LYS A 58 1.01 -20.56 9.17
N ILE A 59 0.12 -19.61 9.40
CA ILE A 59 0.17 -18.69 10.55
C ILE A 59 -0.93 -19.08 11.55
N ALA A 60 -0.63 -19.04 12.85
CA ALA A 60 -1.62 -19.21 13.89
C ALA A 60 -2.51 -17.96 13.96
N GLN A 61 -3.83 -18.14 13.93
CA GLN A 61 -4.78 -17.05 14.12
C GLN A 61 -4.67 -16.50 15.54
N SER A 62 -4.54 -15.17 15.67
CA SER A 62 -4.52 -14.52 16.97
C SER A 62 -5.92 -14.51 17.59
N SER A 63 -6.03 -14.55 18.91
CA SER A 63 -7.31 -14.43 19.62
C SER A 63 -8.09 -13.18 19.19
N ASN A 64 -7.39 -12.08 18.94
CA ASN A 64 -7.99 -10.82 18.49
C ASN A 64 -8.61 -10.93 17.09
N ASP A 65 -8.07 -11.79 16.23
CA ASP A 65 -8.60 -11.98 14.88
C ASP A 65 -9.98 -12.68 14.95
N ARG A 66 -10.20 -13.59 15.91
CA ARG A 66 -11.48 -14.32 16.06
C ARG A 66 -12.64 -13.43 16.53
N VAL A 67 -12.35 -12.39 17.30
CA VAL A 67 -13.36 -11.46 17.86
C VAL A 67 -13.92 -10.53 16.79
N ALA A 68 -13.15 -10.24 15.74
CA ALA A 68 -13.57 -9.38 14.63
C ALA A 68 -14.74 -9.92 13.80
N ALA A 69 -15.15 -11.18 13.97
CA ALA A 69 -16.31 -11.76 13.29
C ALA A 69 -17.66 -11.44 13.96
N VAL A 70 -17.65 -10.82 15.15
CA VAL A 70 -18.84 -10.72 16.01
C VAL A 70 -19.57 -9.38 15.86
N ASP A 71 -18.93 -8.36 15.26
CA ASP A 71 -19.43 -6.96 15.27
C ASP A 71 -20.15 -6.54 13.97
N ASP A 72 -20.68 -7.50 13.22
CA ASP A 72 -21.32 -7.23 11.93
C ASP A 72 -22.80 -6.82 12.14
N GLU A 73 -23.02 -5.58 12.57
CA GLU A 73 -24.31 -4.90 12.35
C GLU A 73 -24.50 -4.71 10.84
N GLN A 74 -25.02 -5.75 10.18
CA GLN A 74 -25.38 -5.72 8.77
C GLN A 74 -26.51 -4.71 8.55
N GLN A 75 -26.19 -3.60 7.90
CA GLN A 75 -27.22 -2.76 7.30
C GLN A 75 -27.85 -3.53 6.12
N PRO A 76 -29.19 -3.51 5.98
CA PRO A 76 -29.87 -4.29 4.96
C PRO A 76 -29.60 -3.70 3.57
N GLY A 77 -28.69 -4.32 2.82
CA GLY A 77 -28.37 -3.90 1.44
C GLY A 77 -26.93 -4.15 0.98
N ASP A 78 -26.02 -4.55 1.86
CA ASP A 78 -24.60 -4.73 1.50
C ASP A 78 -24.31 -6.03 0.74
N GLU A 79 -23.38 -5.92 -0.23
CA GLU A 79 -22.75 -7.00 -1.00
C GLU A 79 -22.16 -8.10 -0.08
N PRO A 80 -22.00 -9.37 -0.53
CA PRO A 80 -21.51 -10.45 0.30
C PRO A 80 -20.11 -10.15 0.85
N VAL A 81 -20.06 -9.78 2.12
CA VAL A 81 -18.83 -9.45 2.83
C VAL A 81 -18.07 -10.73 3.20
N SER A 82 -16.75 -10.73 2.99
CA SER A 82 -15.89 -11.85 3.37
C SER A 82 -15.90 -12.05 4.88
N LYS A 83 -16.12 -13.29 5.33
CA LYS A 83 -16.10 -13.66 6.77
C LYS A 83 -14.70 -13.98 7.28
N ARG A 84 -13.67 -13.79 6.45
CA ARG A 84 -12.28 -14.06 6.83
C ARG A 84 -11.81 -13.06 7.87
N THR A 85 -11.29 -13.60 8.97
CA THR A 85 -10.83 -12.82 10.13
C THR A 85 -9.36 -12.46 10.10
N GLY A 86 -8.58 -13.06 9.19
CA GLY A 86 -7.16 -12.79 9.09
C GLY A 86 -6.43 -13.71 8.10
N PRO A 87 -5.10 -13.54 8.00
CA PRO A 87 -4.28 -14.33 7.09
C PRO A 87 -4.08 -15.76 7.59
N SER A 88 -4.09 -16.70 6.65
CA SER A 88 -3.89 -18.13 6.90
C SER A 88 -2.45 -18.60 6.67
N THR A 89 -1.73 -17.92 5.77
CA THR A 89 -0.33 -18.23 5.42
C THR A 89 0.54 -16.98 5.44
N VAL A 90 1.87 -17.18 5.44
CA VAL A 90 2.86 -16.09 5.32
C VAL A 90 2.71 -15.34 4.00
N LEU A 91 2.36 -16.04 2.91
CA LEU A 91 2.08 -15.38 1.64
C LEU A 91 0.84 -14.51 1.74
N ASP A 92 -0.25 -15.07 2.24
CA ASP A 92 -1.56 -14.42 2.40
C ASP A 92 -1.42 -13.12 3.21
N ARG A 93 -0.72 -13.19 4.36
CA ARG A 93 -0.36 -11.99 5.14
C ARG A 93 0.44 -10.97 4.33
N ALA A 94 1.48 -11.41 3.63
CA ALA A 94 2.35 -10.50 2.87
C ALA A 94 1.63 -9.83 1.68
N VAL A 95 0.63 -10.51 1.09
CA VAL A 95 -0.21 -9.98 0.03
C VAL A 95 -1.23 -8.99 0.58
N MET A 96 -1.90 -9.29 1.70
CA MET A 96 -2.84 -8.37 2.33
C MET A 96 -2.15 -7.07 2.79
N GLU A 97 -1.00 -7.18 3.46
CA GLU A 97 -0.20 -6.01 3.87
C GLU A 97 0.26 -5.18 2.65
N HIS A 98 0.61 -5.85 1.56
CA HIS A 98 0.96 -5.18 0.30
C HIS A 98 -0.25 -4.46 -0.31
N ASN A 99 -1.39 -5.15 -0.43
CA ASN A 99 -2.60 -4.58 -1.00
C ASN A 99 -3.07 -3.36 -0.20
N LEU A 100 -2.95 -3.39 1.13
CA LEU A 100 -3.26 -2.23 1.96
C LEU A 100 -2.33 -1.03 1.69
N LEU A 101 -1.02 -1.27 1.52
CA LEU A 101 -0.06 -0.22 1.10
C LEU A 101 -0.26 0.27 -0.33
N SER A 102 -0.83 -0.57 -1.20
CA SER A 102 -1.24 -0.16 -2.55
C SER A 102 -2.49 0.70 -2.49
N CYS A 103 -3.45 0.36 -1.62
CA CYS A 103 -4.67 1.16 -1.40
C CYS A 103 -4.34 2.57 -0.92
N SER A 104 -3.36 2.72 -0.01
CA SER A 104 -2.96 4.04 0.51
C SER A 104 -2.40 5.00 -0.54
N LYS A 105 -2.08 4.50 -1.74
CA LYS A 105 -1.57 5.33 -2.86
C LYS A 105 -2.66 5.70 -3.86
N ILE A 106 -3.75 4.96 -3.86
CA ILE A 106 -4.84 5.10 -4.82
C ILE A 106 -5.97 5.92 -4.19
N TYR A 107 -6.23 5.72 -2.91
CA TYR A 107 -7.34 6.33 -2.19
C TYR A 107 -6.85 7.40 -1.22
N ASN A 108 -7.59 8.51 -1.14
CA ASN A 108 -7.45 9.47 -0.04
C ASN A 108 -8.10 8.92 1.24
N ASN A 109 -9.25 8.27 1.10
CA ASN A 109 -9.95 7.59 2.17
C ASN A 109 -10.70 6.36 1.65
N ILE A 110 -10.99 5.41 2.54
CA ILE A 110 -11.72 4.18 2.23
C ILE A 110 -12.50 3.69 3.46
N THR A 111 -13.71 3.16 3.26
CA THR A 111 -14.51 2.57 4.35
C THR A 111 -13.96 1.21 4.76
N PHE A 112 -14.26 0.74 5.97
CA PHE A 112 -13.84 -0.59 6.45
C PHE A 112 -14.38 -1.72 5.56
N SER A 113 -15.63 -1.60 5.09
CA SER A 113 -16.25 -2.56 4.16
C SER A 113 -15.58 -2.55 2.77
N GLY A 114 -15.31 -1.35 2.24
CA GLY A 114 -14.60 -1.19 0.96
C GLY A 114 -13.16 -1.74 1.01
N LEU A 115 -12.48 -1.55 2.14
CA LEU A 115 -11.16 -2.15 2.34
C LEU A 115 -11.25 -3.68 2.52
N GLY A 116 -12.25 -4.17 3.26
CA GLY A 116 -12.49 -5.59 3.47
C GLY A 116 -12.71 -6.36 2.15
N THR A 117 -13.49 -5.79 1.23
CA THR A 117 -13.69 -6.37 -0.11
C THR A 117 -12.41 -6.41 -0.95
N LEU A 118 -11.53 -5.42 -0.84
CA LEU A 118 -10.23 -5.42 -1.54
C LEU A 118 -9.21 -6.40 -0.94
N LEU A 119 -9.28 -6.65 0.37
CA LEU A 119 -8.36 -7.53 1.09
C LEU A 119 -8.89 -8.96 1.27
N ASP A 120 -10.16 -9.22 0.90
CA ASP A 120 -10.89 -10.44 1.24
C ASP A 120 -10.89 -10.71 2.76
N LEU A 121 -11.31 -9.70 3.53
CA LEU A 121 -11.40 -9.70 4.99
C LEU A 121 -12.75 -9.13 5.45
N ALA A 122 -13.17 -9.53 6.65
CA ALA A 122 -14.27 -8.87 7.35
C ALA A 122 -13.89 -7.41 7.69
N PRO A 123 -14.85 -6.47 7.80
CA PRO A 123 -14.55 -5.05 7.99
C PRO A 123 -13.72 -4.78 9.25
N ALA A 124 -14.08 -5.40 10.37
CA ALA A 124 -13.32 -5.29 11.62
C ALA A 124 -11.92 -5.95 11.54
N ALA A 125 -11.75 -6.98 10.71
CA ALA A 125 -10.45 -7.59 10.46
C ALA A 125 -9.56 -6.69 9.59
N ALA A 126 -10.15 -6.02 8.59
CA ALA A 126 -9.47 -5.03 7.76
C ALA A 126 -8.99 -3.83 8.60
N GLU A 127 -9.85 -3.31 9.49
CA GLU A 127 -9.48 -2.29 10.47
C GLU A 127 -8.32 -2.75 11.37
N THR A 128 -8.40 -3.96 11.92
CA THR A 128 -7.35 -4.52 12.77
C THR A 128 -6.01 -4.64 12.03
N MET A 129 -6.04 -5.01 10.75
CA MET A 129 -4.85 -5.03 9.91
C MET A 129 -4.28 -3.63 9.69
N ALA A 130 -5.13 -2.64 9.36
CA ALA A 130 -4.71 -1.26 9.18
C ALA A 130 -4.09 -0.68 10.46
N ARG A 131 -4.75 -0.88 11.61
CA ARG A 131 -4.23 -0.49 12.93
C ARG A 131 -2.82 -1.03 13.15
N ARG A 132 -2.61 -2.34 12.95
CA ARG A 132 -1.28 -2.96 13.11
C ARG A 132 -0.22 -2.36 12.18
N MET A 133 -0.58 -2.01 10.95
CA MET A 133 0.38 -1.41 10.01
C MET A 133 0.73 0.04 10.37
N ILE A 134 -0.22 0.78 10.94
CA ILE A 134 -0.01 2.14 11.45
C ILE A 134 0.87 2.12 12.71
N GLU A 135 0.55 1.24 13.68
CA GLU A 135 1.34 1.06 14.91
C GLU A 135 2.81 0.71 14.62
N GLN A 136 3.05 -0.06 13.56
CA GLN A 136 4.39 -0.45 13.12
C GLN A 136 5.12 0.64 12.32
N GLY A 137 4.48 1.79 12.08
CA GLY A 137 5.03 2.90 11.29
C GLY A 137 5.19 2.58 9.80
N ARG A 138 4.55 1.52 9.31
CA ARG A 138 4.66 1.08 7.90
C ARG A 138 3.56 1.66 7.02
N LEU A 139 2.44 2.07 7.61
CA LEU A 139 1.31 2.70 6.93
C LEU A 139 1.01 4.05 7.61
N ARG A 140 1.01 5.14 6.82
CA ARG A 140 0.62 6.47 7.31
C ARG A 140 -0.85 6.71 7.02
N ALA A 141 -1.68 6.61 8.05
CA ALA A 141 -3.12 6.79 7.95
C ALA A 141 -3.71 7.10 9.32
N SER A 142 -4.87 7.75 9.32
CA SER A 142 -5.72 7.93 10.50
C SER A 142 -6.98 7.07 10.37
N ILE A 143 -7.43 6.48 11.47
CA ILE A 143 -8.62 5.63 11.53
C ILE A 143 -9.71 6.38 12.29
N ASP A 144 -10.85 6.60 11.65
CA ASP A 144 -12.09 7.03 12.30
C ASP A 144 -12.99 5.81 12.51
N GLN A 145 -13.14 5.41 13.77
CA GLN A 145 -13.97 4.25 14.14
C GLN A 145 -15.47 4.56 14.17
N VAL A 146 -15.86 5.83 14.33
CA VAL A 146 -17.27 6.24 14.37
C VAL A 146 -17.82 6.27 12.95
N GLU A 147 -17.07 6.87 12.01
CA GLU A 147 -17.44 6.93 10.59
C GLU A 147 -17.07 5.67 9.80
N ARG A 148 -16.36 4.71 10.43
CA ARG A 148 -15.83 3.49 9.80
C ARG A 148 -14.99 3.79 8.54
N LEU A 149 -14.15 4.83 8.63
CA LEU A 149 -13.35 5.36 7.53
C LEU A 149 -11.86 5.39 7.88
N ILE A 150 -11.02 5.03 6.92
CA ILE A 150 -9.56 5.17 7.00
C ILE A 150 -9.17 6.31 6.07
N THR A 151 -8.47 7.31 6.58
CA THR A 151 -7.92 8.42 5.78
C THR A 151 -6.41 8.23 5.65
N PHE A 152 -5.91 8.14 4.43
CA PHE A 152 -4.50 7.96 4.14
C PHE A 152 -3.78 9.31 4.04
N GLU A 153 -2.59 9.38 4.64
CA GLU A 153 -1.76 10.57 4.52
C GLU A 153 -0.98 10.57 3.21
N SER A 154 -0.79 11.75 2.63
CA SER A 154 -0.02 11.87 1.39
C SER A 154 1.47 11.84 1.73
N ARG A 155 2.26 11.09 0.96
CA ARG A 155 3.73 11.13 1.04
C ARG A 155 4.33 12.52 0.82
N ASP A 156 3.57 13.45 0.25
CA ASP A 156 4.02 14.82 0.02
C ASP A 156 4.17 15.63 1.33
N ASP A 157 3.57 15.16 2.43
CA ASP A 157 3.68 15.82 3.75
C ASP A 157 5.07 15.58 4.40
N GLU A 158 5.91 14.73 3.80
CA GLU A 158 7.22 14.30 4.33
C GLU A 158 8.42 15.08 3.78
N GLU A 159 8.28 15.82 2.67
CA GLU A 159 9.37 16.68 2.16
C GLU A 159 9.67 17.84 3.13
N ALA A 160 8.80 18.05 4.13
CA ALA A 160 9.01 18.97 5.24
C ALA A 160 9.68 18.34 6.48
N GLN A 161 9.89 17.01 6.55
CA GLN A 161 10.19 16.35 7.83
C GLN A 161 11.16 15.14 7.81
N GLY A 162 12.07 14.97 6.83
CA GLY A 162 12.95 13.80 6.89
C GLY A 162 14.19 13.71 5.99
N LYS A 163 15.32 14.18 6.54
CA LYS A 163 16.69 13.64 6.45
C LYS A 163 16.85 12.30 5.69
N ALA A 164 17.36 12.36 4.46
CA ALA A 164 18.01 11.24 3.78
C ALA A 164 19.30 11.71 3.08
N GLY A 165 20.26 12.21 3.87
CA GLY A 165 21.57 12.59 3.37
C GLY A 165 22.49 12.93 4.54
N GLY A 166 23.53 12.14 4.76
CA GLY A 166 24.54 12.34 5.81
C GLY A 166 25.45 13.52 5.51
N LEU A 167 24.91 14.73 5.54
CA LEU A 167 25.66 15.98 5.47
C LEU A 167 24.99 16.98 6.43
N GLY A 168 25.61 17.15 7.62
CA GLY A 168 25.44 18.28 8.54
C GLY A 168 24.00 18.70 8.90
N ASP A 169 23.64 18.58 10.17
CA ASP A 169 22.40 19.11 10.74
C ASP A 169 22.43 20.65 10.72
N VAL A 170 22.08 21.26 9.59
CA VAL A 170 21.62 22.64 9.53
C VAL A 170 20.13 22.60 9.81
N ASN A 171 19.76 23.05 11.01
CA ASN A 171 18.38 23.29 11.40
C ASN A 171 17.84 24.46 10.57
N LEU A 172 17.44 24.18 9.32
CA LEU A 172 16.55 25.06 8.60
C LEU A 172 15.18 24.90 9.23
N GLU A 173 14.88 25.79 10.17
CA GLU A 173 13.50 26.10 10.53
C GLU A 173 12.81 26.63 9.27
N THR A 174 12.36 25.73 8.39
CA THR A 174 11.39 26.10 7.38
C THR A 174 10.12 26.43 8.14
N GLU A 175 9.83 27.72 8.29
CA GLU A 175 8.54 28.20 8.76
C GLU A 175 7.45 27.42 8.05
N ASP A 176 6.72 26.60 8.80
CA ASP A 176 5.58 25.87 8.28
C ASP A 176 4.49 26.90 8.01
N THR A 177 4.46 27.42 6.79
CA THR A 177 3.51 28.46 6.33
C THR A 177 2.06 27.99 6.30
N GLY A 178 1.72 26.89 6.99
CA GLY A 178 0.35 26.52 7.36
C GLY A 178 -0.53 26.02 6.22
N ALA A 179 0.01 25.79 5.02
CA ALA A 179 -0.80 25.36 3.88
C ALA A 179 -0.22 24.10 3.20
N PRO A 180 -0.50 22.88 3.71
CA PRO A 180 -0.18 21.64 2.98
C PRO A 180 -0.71 21.64 1.53
N PHE A 181 -1.80 22.38 1.27
CA PHE A 181 -2.34 22.58 -0.07
C PHE A 181 -1.44 23.44 -0.99
N THR A 182 -0.68 24.42 -0.47
CA THR A 182 0.24 25.21 -1.29
C THR A 182 1.48 24.40 -1.69
N LYS A 183 2.01 23.56 -0.79
CA LYS A 183 3.13 22.65 -1.10
C LYS A 183 2.79 21.71 -2.28
N LYS A 184 1.56 21.13 -2.28
CA LYS A 184 1.06 20.30 -3.39
C LYS A 184 0.87 21.09 -4.68
N TRP A 185 0.32 22.30 -4.57
CA TRP A 185 0.14 23.21 -5.70
C TRP A 185 1.48 23.61 -6.33
N ASP A 186 2.49 23.98 -5.54
CA ASP A 186 3.84 24.31 -6.01
C ASP A 186 4.51 23.14 -6.73
N ARG A 187 4.33 21.91 -6.23
CA ARG A 187 4.81 20.68 -6.87
C ARG A 187 4.13 20.46 -8.23
N GLN A 188 2.82 20.69 -8.32
CA GLN A 188 2.08 20.62 -9.58
C GLN A 188 2.55 21.67 -10.59
N ILE A 189 2.80 22.91 -10.15
CA ILE A 189 3.37 23.98 -10.98
C ILE A 189 4.73 23.53 -11.52
N ARG A 190 5.65 23.07 -10.66
CA ARG A 190 6.98 22.58 -11.06
C ARG A 190 6.91 21.46 -12.09
N ARG A 191 6.03 20.47 -11.88
CA ARG A 191 5.85 19.34 -12.79
C ARG A 191 5.33 19.79 -14.16
N THR A 192 4.35 20.68 -14.17
CA THR A 192 3.79 21.23 -15.42
C THR A 192 4.83 22.05 -16.17
N ALA A 193 5.58 22.90 -15.46
CA ALA A 193 6.66 23.69 -16.03
C ALA A 193 7.76 22.82 -16.66
N ALA A 194 8.19 21.75 -15.98
CA ALA A 194 9.18 20.81 -16.51
C ALA A 194 8.69 20.11 -17.79
N ASN A 195 7.41 19.72 -17.84
CA ASN A 195 6.81 19.13 -19.05
C ASN A 195 6.80 20.13 -20.21
N VAL A 196 6.45 21.40 -19.96
CA VAL A 196 6.50 22.47 -20.96
C VAL A 196 7.93 22.66 -21.46
N SER A 197 8.92 22.71 -20.56
CA SER A 197 10.34 22.79 -20.94
C SER A 197 10.79 21.61 -21.80
N LEU A 198 10.37 20.39 -21.48
CA LEU A 198 10.64 19.20 -22.29
C LEU A 198 10.02 19.32 -23.69
N CYS A 199 8.74 19.68 -23.79
CA CYS A 199 8.06 19.88 -25.08
C CYS A 199 8.75 20.96 -25.92
N CYS A 200 9.11 22.11 -25.32
CA CYS A 200 9.87 23.16 -26.00
C CYS A 200 11.26 22.67 -26.45
N GLY A 201 11.93 21.82 -25.66
CA GLY A 201 13.18 21.18 -26.04
C GLY A 201 13.05 20.29 -27.27
N TYR A 202 12.00 19.47 -27.35
CA TYR A 202 11.70 18.64 -28.53
C TYR A 202 11.42 19.47 -29.79
N LEU A 203 10.68 20.57 -29.65
CA LEU A 203 10.35 21.48 -30.76
C LEU A 203 11.55 22.29 -31.26
N ARG A 204 12.58 22.50 -30.44
CA ARG A 204 13.79 23.28 -30.78
C ARG A 204 14.84 22.47 -31.55
N ILE A 205 14.65 21.16 -31.68
CA ILE A 205 15.53 20.22 -32.40
C ILE A 205 15.08 20.02 -33.87
N PHE A 206 13.96 20.63 -34.26
CA PHE A 206 13.49 20.77 -35.66
C PHE A 206 13.63 22.22 -36.13
#